data_AF-B8F3J7-F1
#
_entry.id   AF-B8F3J7-F1
#
_cell.length_a   1.000
_cell.length_b   1.000
_cell.length_c   1.000
_cell.angle_alpha   90.00
_cell.angle_beta   90.00
_cell.angle_gamma   90.00
#
_symmetry.space_group_name_H-M   'P 1'
#
loop_
_entity.id
_entity.type
_entity.pdbx_description
1 polymer ?
#
loop_
_entity_poly.entity_id
_entity_poly.type
_entity_poly.pdbx_seq_one_letter_code
_entity_poly.pdbx_strand_id
1 'polypeptide(L)'
;MANLTIEYGSLFRKEFANFPVKDQDAIVEFVEHILKFGFTNLEGRNKSSDNVHKNDPHFAQKVKYARENHLWHYHIGILAFDLSKPFGDRTSEYVLHYQRFSDRIKIVDYSAHPPFNLPTASYLR
;
A
#
# COMPACT_ATOMS: atom_id res chain seq x y z
N MET A 1 23.41 2.56 -2.78
CA MET A 1 22.00 2.26 -2.49
C MET A 1 21.18 3.25 -3.30
N ALA A 2 20.17 2.80 -4.04
CA ALA A 2 19.30 3.72 -4.76
C ALA A 2 18.55 4.59 -3.73
N ASN A 3 18.66 5.91 -3.83
CA ASN A 3 17.96 6.84 -2.96
C ASN A 3 16.49 6.86 -3.38
N LEU A 4 15.67 6.00 -2.77
CA LEU A 4 14.23 5.99 -2.95
C LEU A 4 13.64 7.27 -2.35
N THR A 5 12.88 8.03 -3.14
CA THR A 5 12.13 9.18 -2.63
C THR A 5 10.69 8.81 -2.31
N ILE A 6 10.09 9.53 -1.36
CA ILE A 6 8.73 9.33 -0.90
C ILE A 6 7.91 10.56 -1.27
N GLU A 7 6.84 10.31 -2.02
CA GLU A 7 5.83 11.30 -2.37
C GLU A 7 4.49 10.93 -1.73
N TYR A 8 3.59 11.91 -1.64
CA TYR A 8 2.25 11.73 -1.11
C TYR A 8 1.24 12.32 -2.09
N GLY A 9 0.19 11.57 -2.39
CA GLY A 9 -0.98 12.09 -3.09
C GLY A 9 -1.61 13.26 -2.33
N SER A 10 -2.17 14.19 -3.09
CA SER A 10 -2.78 15.42 -2.54
C SER A 10 -3.93 15.12 -1.59
N LEU A 11 -4.82 14.18 -1.95
CA LEU A 11 -5.91 13.74 -1.09
C LEU A 11 -5.39 12.98 0.13
N PHE A 12 -4.47 12.04 -0.07
CA PHE A 12 -3.84 11.32 1.04
C PHE A 12 -3.24 12.28 2.07
N ARG A 13 -2.47 13.29 1.64
CA ARG A 13 -1.87 14.27 2.54
C ARG A 13 -2.92 15.05 3.34
N LYS A 14 -4.03 15.40 2.70
CA LYS A 14 -5.14 16.11 3.35
C LYS A 14 -5.84 15.23 4.38
N GLU A 15 -6.01 13.94 4.08
CA GLU A 15 -6.72 12.99 4.94
C GLU A 15 -5.86 12.47 6.08
N PHE A 16 -4.55 12.32 5.85
CA PHE A 16 -3.58 11.81 6.81
C PHE A 16 -3.63 12.55 8.16
N ALA A 17 -3.79 13.87 8.12
CA ALA A 17 -3.90 14.70 9.34
C ALA A 17 -5.12 14.34 10.22
N ASN A 18 -6.12 13.65 9.67
CA ASN A 18 -7.34 13.24 10.37
C ASN A 18 -7.36 11.75 10.73
N PHE A 19 -6.34 10.97 10.35
CA PHE A 19 -6.29 9.56 10.70
C PHE A 19 -6.06 9.37 12.21
N PRO A 20 -6.49 8.25 12.79
CA PRO A 20 -6.09 7.89 14.15
C PRO A 20 -4.56 7.93 14.30
N VAL A 21 -4.08 8.41 15.46
CA VAL A 21 -2.63 8.56 15.70
C VAL A 21 -1.87 7.25 15.45
N LYS A 22 -2.41 6.12 15.92
CA LYS A 22 -1.79 4.80 15.70
C LYS A 22 -1.66 4.43 14.22
N ASP A 23 -2.59 4.88 13.40
CA ASP A 23 -2.57 4.61 11.97
C ASP A 23 -1.55 5.51 11.27
N GLN A 24 -1.45 6.77 11.72
CA GLN A 24 -0.39 7.69 11.29
C GLN A 24 1.00 7.12 11.63
N ASP A 25 1.19 6.64 12.85
CA ASP A 25 2.45 6.04 13.32
C ASP A 25 2.85 4.84 12.45
N ALA A 26 1.92 3.91 12.18
CA ALA A 26 2.18 2.75 11.32
C ALA A 26 2.58 3.15 9.88
N ILE A 27 1.96 4.21 9.35
CA ILE A 27 2.31 4.76 8.02
C ILE A 27 3.70 5.40 8.05
N VAL A 28 4.03 6.15 9.10
CA VAL A 28 5.36 6.75 9.27
C VAL A 28 6.44 5.68 9.40
N GLU A 29 6.20 4.64 10.21
CA GLU A 29 7.11 3.49 10.36
C GLU A 29 7.36 2.81 9.00
N PHE A 30 6.32 2.61 8.19
CA PHE A 30 6.49 2.10 6.83
C PHE A 30 7.38 3.02 5.98
N VAL A 31 7.14 4.32 6.00
CA VAL A 31 7.93 5.31 5.25
C VAL A 31 9.40 5.30 5.67
N GLU A 32 9.66 5.33 6.98
CA GLU A 32 11.02 5.27 7.54
C GLU A 32 11.73 3.97 7.15
N HIS A 33 11.01 2.85 7.18
CA HIS A 33 11.53 1.57 6.74
C HIS A 33 11.92 1.60 5.27
N ILE A 34 11.04 2.09 4.38
CA ILE A 34 11.35 2.17 2.94
C ILE A 34 12.56 3.07 2.69
N LEU A 35 12.68 4.20 3.39
CA LEU A 35 13.82 5.11 3.26
C LEU A 35 15.14 4.47 3.70
N LYS A 36 15.11 3.62 4.75
CA LYS A 36 16.31 3.01 5.34
C LYS A 36 16.70 1.69 4.69
N PHE A 37 15.74 0.85 4.35
CA PHE A 37 15.94 -0.55 3.95
C PHE A 37 15.32 -0.88 2.58
N GLY A 38 14.68 0.08 1.92
CA GLY A 38 13.84 -0.20 0.75
C GLY A 38 12.73 -1.19 1.09
N PHE A 39 12.41 -2.08 0.16
CA PHE A 39 11.35 -3.09 0.34
C PHE A 39 11.84 -4.39 1.02
N THR A 40 13.06 -4.40 1.57
CA THR A 40 13.61 -5.60 2.23
C THR A 40 13.09 -5.71 3.66
N ASN A 41 12.87 -6.94 4.17
CA ASN A 41 12.42 -7.16 5.55
C ASN A 41 11.15 -6.40 5.99
N LEU A 42 10.20 -6.21 5.07
CA LEU A 42 8.84 -5.78 5.46
C LEU A 42 8.13 -6.93 6.19
N GLU A 43 7.40 -6.63 7.26
CA GLU A 43 6.66 -7.65 8.01
C GLU A 43 5.40 -8.12 7.27
N GLY A 44 4.64 -7.16 6.75
CA GLY A 44 3.41 -7.42 6.02
C GLY A 44 3.65 -7.89 4.60
N ARG A 45 2.64 -8.54 4.03
CA ARG A 45 2.64 -8.87 2.61
C ARG A 45 2.63 -7.57 1.80
N ASN A 46 3.61 -7.45 0.90
CA ASN A 46 3.71 -6.37 -0.07
C ASN A 46 3.58 -6.94 -1.49
N LYS A 47 2.60 -6.48 -2.27
CA LYS A 47 2.34 -7.04 -3.60
C LYS A 47 1.81 -6.01 -4.58
N SER A 48 2.06 -6.28 -5.86
CA SER A 48 1.42 -5.57 -6.96
C SER A 48 -0.09 -5.73 -6.88
N SER A 49 -0.81 -4.63 -7.09
CA SER A 49 -2.27 -4.59 -7.04
C SER A 49 -2.93 -5.20 -8.28
N ASP A 50 -2.14 -5.60 -9.29
CA ASP A 50 -2.60 -6.39 -10.43
C ASP A 50 -2.75 -7.89 -10.13
N ASN A 51 -2.25 -8.35 -8.97
CA ASN A 51 -2.45 -9.73 -8.52
C ASN A 51 -3.85 -9.89 -7.90
N VAL A 52 -4.85 -9.78 -8.77
CA VAL A 52 -6.30 -9.92 -8.52
C VAL A 52 -6.70 -11.39 -8.68
N HIS A 53 -7.68 -11.86 -7.91
CA HIS A 53 -8.19 -13.22 -8.05
C HIS A 53 -8.84 -13.42 -9.43
N LYS A 54 -8.54 -14.53 -10.12
CA LYS A 54 -9.00 -14.79 -11.51
C LYS A 54 -10.53 -14.81 -11.67
N ASN A 55 -11.26 -15.13 -10.60
CA ASN A 55 -12.72 -15.17 -10.59
C ASN A 55 -13.36 -13.83 -10.18
N ASP A 56 -12.58 -12.76 -9.99
CA ASP A 56 -13.14 -11.42 -9.75
C ASP A 56 -13.90 -10.96 -11.01
N PRO A 57 -15.18 -10.55 -10.90
CA PRO A 57 -15.98 -10.14 -12.06
C PRO A 57 -15.40 -8.93 -12.81
N HIS A 58 -14.51 -8.16 -12.16
CA HIS A 58 -13.82 -7.01 -12.73
C HIS A 58 -12.31 -7.28 -12.95
N PHE A 59 -11.87 -8.54 -12.98
CA PHE A 59 -10.46 -8.94 -13.07
C PHE A 59 -9.68 -8.15 -14.14
N ALA A 60 -10.13 -8.16 -15.40
CA ALA A 60 -9.42 -7.50 -16.49
C ALA A 60 -9.31 -5.97 -16.29
N GLN A 61 -10.36 -5.33 -15.79
CA GLN A 61 -10.38 -3.89 -15.53
C GLN A 61 -9.43 -3.53 -14.37
N LYS A 62 -9.48 -4.28 -13.27
CA LYS A 62 -8.62 -4.07 -12.09
C LYS A 62 -7.15 -4.28 -12.43
N VAL A 63 -6.82 -5.37 -13.13
CA VAL A 63 -5.45 -5.67 -13.60
C VAL A 63 -4.92 -4.55 -14.48
N LYS A 64 -5.70 -4.12 -15.48
CA LYS A 64 -5.32 -3.02 -16.38
C LYS A 64 -5.05 -1.74 -15.60
N TYR A 65 -6.00 -1.33 -14.75
CA TYR A 65 -5.88 -0.11 -13.96
C TYR A 65 -4.68 -0.13 -13.01
N ALA A 66 -4.43 -1.26 -12.34
CA ALA A 66 -3.28 -1.40 -11.45
C ALA A 66 -1.94 -1.29 -12.18
N ARG A 67 -1.82 -1.90 -13.37
CA ARG A 67 -0.59 -1.84 -14.18
C ARG A 67 -0.34 -0.45 -14.75
N GLU A 68 -1.37 0.19 -15.32
CA GLU A 68 -1.27 1.54 -15.89
C GLU A 68 -0.88 2.60 -14.85
N ASN A 69 -1.27 2.39 -13.58
CA ASN A 69 -1.01 3.32 -12.49
C ASN A 69 0.10 2.86 -11.53
N HIS A 70 0.83 1.78 -11.86
CA HIS A 70 1.92 1.23 -11.04
C HIS A 70 1.51 0.92 -9.59
N LEU A 71 0.29 0.45 -9.38
CA LEU A 71 -0.28 0.29 -8.04
C LEU A 71 0.24 -0.95 -7.33
N TRP A 72 0.62 -0.73 -6.08
CA TRP A 72 0.99 -1.74 -5.09
C TRP A 72 0.16 -1.53 -3.82
N HIS A 73 0.09 -2.56 -3.00
CA HIS A 73 -0.47 -2.46 -1.66
C HIS A 73 0.37 -3.24 -0.65
N TYR A 74 0.42 -2.69 0.56
CA TYR A 74 1.10 -3.27 1.70
C TYR A 74 0.15 -3.40 2.88
N HIS A 75 0.06 -4.59 3.47
CA HIS A 75 -0.65 -4.78 4.74
C HIS A 75 0.17 -4.16 5.88
N ILE A 76 -0.39 -3.16 6.56
CA ILE A 76 0.41 -2.25 7.40
C ILE A 76 0.40 -2.57 8.90
N GLY A 77 -0.35 -3.58 9.33
CA GLY A 77 -0.38 -4.06 10.71
C GLY A 77 -1.50 -3.48 11.57
N ILE A 78 -2.35 -2.62 11.00
CA ILE A 78 -3.52 -2.06 11.68
C ILE A 78 -4.63 -3.11 11.77
N LEU A 79 -5.20 -3.23 12.97
CA LEU A 79 -6.02 -4.38 13.42
C LEU A 79 -5.24 -5.72 13.41
N ALA A 80 -3.94 -5.63 13.66
CA ALA A 80 -2.99 -6.72 13.88
C ALA A 80 -2.70 -7.60 12.65
N PHE A 81 -1.47 -8.13 12.62
CA PHE A 81 -1.07 -9.15 11.67
C PHE A 81 -1.61 -10.53 12.04
N ASP A 82 -2.05 -11.27 11.03
CA ASP A 82 -2.23 -12.72 11.13
C ASP A 82 -0.85 -13.40 11.25
N LEU A 83 -0.51 -13.78 12.49
CA LEU A 83 0.78 -14.40 12.82
C LEU A 83 0.85 -15.88 12.42
N SER A 84 -0.23 -16.47 11.90
CA SER A 84 -0.20 -17.83 11.34
C SER A 84 0.62 -17.92 10.03
N LYS A 85 0.88 -16.77 9.41
CA LYS A 85 1.70 -16.65 8.20
C LYS A 85 3.16 -16.30 8.53
N PRO A 86 4.13 -16.74 7.71
CA PRO A 86 5.52 -16.37 7.89
C PRO A 86 5.71 -14.86 7.75
N PHE A 87 6.74 -14.34 8.41
CA PHE A 87 7.16 -12.95 8.28
C PHE A 87 7.39 -12.58 6.80
N GLY A 88 6.92 -11.40 6.39
CA GLY A 88 6.91 -10.92 5.00
C GLY A 88 5.68 -11.35 4.20
N ASP A 89 4.85 -12.24 4.74
CA ASP A 89 3.62 -12.72 4.09
C ASP A 89 2.36 -12.53 4.96
N ARG A 90 2.51 -11.85 6.10
CA ARG A 90 1.42 -11.60 7.05
C ARG A 90 0.44 -10.57 6.50
N THR A 91 -0.84 -10.79 6.75
CA THR A 91 -1.90 -9.86 6.36
C THR A 91 -2.52 -9.23 7.60
N SER A 92 -2.95 -7.99 7.48
CA SER A 92 -3.74 -7.23 8.46
C SER A 92 -4.93 -6.58 7.76
N GLU A 93 -5.90 -6.04 8.50
CA GLU A 93 -7.15 -5.55 7.89
C GLU A 93 -6.93 -4.33 7.00
N TYR A 94 -6.00 -3.43 7.33
CA TYR A 94 -5.77 -2.25 6.51
C TYR A 94 -4.53 -2.36 5.64
N VAL A 95 -4.64 -1.77 4.45
CA VAL A 95 -3.56 -1.68 3.48
C VAL A 95 -3.24 -0.24 3.14
N LEU A 96 -1.97 0.02 2.88
CA LEU A 96 -1.51 1.26 2.27
C LEU A 96 -1.39 1.04 0.76
N HIS A 97 -2.08 1.86 -0.03
CA HIS A 97 -1.96 1.86 -1.48
C HIS A 97 -0.93 2.89 -1.92
N TYR A 98 -0.05 2.49 -2.81
CA TYR A 98 0.99 3.38 -3.33
C TYR A 98 1.34 3.06 -4.77
N GLN A 99 1.86 4.06 -5.48
CA GLN A 99 2.45 3.89 -6.80
C GLN A 99 3.94 3.61 -6.64
N ARG A 100 4.45 2.59 -7.34
CA ARG A 100 5.86 2.20 -7.28
C ARG A 100 6.56 2.42 -8.61
N PHE A 101 7.52 3.34 -8.62
CA PHE A 101 8.41 3.61 -9.75
C PHE A 101 9.81 3.06 -9.47
N SER A 102 10.74 3.25 -10.41
CA SER A 102 12.14 2.79 -10.27
C SER A 102 12.91 3.53 -9.18
N ASP A 103 12.58 4.80 -8.95
CA ASP A 103 13.32 5.74 -8.11
C ASP A 103 12.51 6.31 -6.94
N ARG A 104 11.19 6.08 -6.93
CA ARG A 104 10.28 6.66 -5.93
C ARG A 104 9.07 5.80 -5.64
N ILE A 105 8.45 6.04 -4.49
CA ILE A 105 7.06 5.67 -4.24
C ILE A 105 6.21 6.89 -3.97
N LYS A 106 4.94 6.82 -4.39
CA LYS A 106 3.92 7.81 -4.04
C LYS A 106 2.81 7.13 -3.27
N ILE A 107 2.65 7.43 -1.99
CA ILE A 107 1.56 6.93 -1.17
C ILE A 107 0.29 7.66 -1.58
N VAL A 108 -0.75 6.92 -2.00
CA VAL A 108 -1.94 7.51 -2.62
C VAL A 108 -3.21 7.29 -1.81
N ASP A 109 -3.34 6.21 -1.04
CA ASP A 109 -4.57 5.89 -0.32
C ASP A 109 -4.30 4.92 0.84
N TYR A 110 -5.24 4.82 1.76
CA TYR A 110 -5.22 3.95 2.93
C TYR A 110 -6.65 3.45 3.19
N SER A 111 -6.86 2.12 3.14
CA SER A 111 -8.20 1.55 3.25
C SER A 111 -8.21 0.15 3.85
N ALA A 112 -9.37 -0.29 4.34
CA ALA A 112 -9.59 -1.66 4.76
C ALA A 112 -9.62 -2.64 3.58
N HIS A 113 -9.22 -3.89 3.84
CA HIS A 113 -9.24 -5.04 2.95
C HIS A 113 -9.39 -6.33 3.80
N PRO A 114 -10.42 -7.19 3.58
CA PRO A 114 -11.38 -7.24 2.46
C PRO A 114 -12.66 -6.38 2.60
N PRO A 115 -13.34 -6.05 1.46
CA PRO A 115 -12.98 -6.38 0.08
C PRO A 115 -11.78 -5.56 -0.43
N PHE A 116 -11.03 -6.10 -1.42
CA PHE A 116 -9.94 -5.34 -2.05
C PHE A 116 -10.49 -4.36 -3.10
N ASN A 117 -10.42 -3.07 -2.77
CA ASN A 117 -10.76 -1.97 -3.68
C ASN A 117 -9.49 -1.22 -4.07
N LEU A 118 -9.37 -0.90 -5.37
CA LEU A 118 -8.30 -0.05 -5.87
C LEU A 118 -8.64 1.42 -5.58
N PRO A 119 -7.63 2.27 -5.30
CA PRO A 119 -7.85 3.70 -5.13
C PRO A 119 -8.44 4.30 -6.41
N THR A 120 -9.41 5.19 -6.26
CA THR A 120 -10.01 5.89 -7.41
C THR A 120 -9.02 6.88 -8.02
N ALA A 121 -9.28 7.33 -9.26
CA ALA A 121 -8.36 8.22 -9.97
C ALA A 121 -8.11 9.56 -9.26
N SER A 122 -9.01 10.00 -8.36
CA SER A 122 -8.81 11.22 -7.56
C SER A 122 -7.69 11.06 -6.53
N TYR A 123 -7.51 9.87 -5.97
CA TYR A 123 -6.46 9.58 -5.00
C TYR A 123 -5.06 9.51 -5.64
N LEU A 124 -4.98 9.29 -6.95
CA LEU A 124 -3.69 9.19 -7.66
C LEU A 124 -3.02 10.56 -7.92
N ARG A 125 -3.74 11.67 -7.69
CA ARG A 125 -3.29 13.03 -8.00
C ARG A 125 -2.32 13.59 -6.97
#